data_AF-A0A355PME4-F1
#
_entry.id   AF-A0A355PME4-F1
#
_cell.length_a   1.000
_cell.length_b   1.000
_cell.length_c   1.000
_cell.angle_alpha   90.00
_cell.angle_beta   90.00
_cell.angle_gamma   90.00
#
_symmetry.space_group_name_H-M   'P 1'
#
loop_
_entity.id
_entity.type
_entity.pdbx_description
1 polymer ?
#
loop_
_entity_poly.entity_id
_entity_poly.type
_entity_poly.pdbx_seq_one_letter_code
_entity_poly.pdbx_strand_id
1 'polypeptide(L)' 'MSQPMLTVKQAGPLALIQDAGRFGVGHLGVTQGGAADWIAFRWANWL' A
#
# COMPACT_ATOMS: atom_id res chain seq x y z
N MET A 1 -20.99 5.71 17.80
CA MET A 1 -19.96 4.95 17.05
C MET A 1 -19.94 5.48 15.63
N SER A 2 -18.78 5.85 15.09
CA SER A 2 -18.66 6.33 13.70
C SER A 2 -18.85 5.19 12.71
N GLN A 3 -19.53 5.46 11.59
CA GLN A 3 -19.64 4.53 10.47
C GLN A 3 -18.25 4.26 9.85
N PRO A 4 -17.96 3.04 9.40
CA PRO A 4 -16.69 2.73 8.74
C PRO A 4 -16.59 3.42 7.37
N MET A 5 -15.42 3.99 7.04
CA MET A 5 -15.17 4.65 5.76
C MET A 5 -15.09 3.68 4.57
N LEU A 6 -14.69 2.42 4.82
CA LEU A 6 -14.61 1.37 3.81
C LEU A 6 -14.94 0.02 4.46
N THR A 7 -15.71 -0.83 3.76
CA THR A 7 -15.92 -2.24 4.14
C THR A 7 -15.58 -3.13 2.96
N VAL A 8 -14.63 -4.05 3.14
CA VAL A 8 -14.24 -5.03 2.11
C VAL A 8 -15.34 -6.09 2.02
N LYS A 9 -16.09 -6.12 0.92
CA LYS A 9 -17.10 -7.16 0.66
C LYS A 9 -16.50 -8.41 0.00
N GLN A 10 -15.45 -8.25 -0.81
CA GLN A 10 -14.72 -9.32 -1.50
C GLN A 10 -13.33 -8.81 -1.92
N ALA A 11 -12.25 -9.57 -1.63
CA ALA A 11 -10.86 -9.11 -1.77
C ALA A 11 -10.13 -9.56 -3.06
N GLY A 12 -10.73 -10.44 -3.88
CA GLY A 12 -10.02 -11.07 -5.01
C GLY A 12 -8.87 -11.99 -4.55
N PRO A 13 -7.94 -12.37 -5.44
CA PRO A 13 -6.83 -13.27 -5.09
C PRO A 13 -5.80 -12.66 -4.10
N LEU A 14 -5.56 -11.35 -4.19
CA LEU A 14 -4.64 -10.62 -3.31
C LEU A 14 -5.00 -9.13 -3.31
N ALA A 15 -5.37 -8.60 -2.14
CA ALA A 15 -5.58 -7.17 -1.92
C ALA A 15 -4.72 -6.72 -0.73
N LEU A 16 -3.85 -5.74 -0.96
CA LEU A 16 -2.92 -5.23 0.04
C LEU A 16 -3.06 -3.72 0.16
N ILE A 17 -2.90 -3.21 1.38
CA ILE A 17 -2.60 -1.80 1.61
C ILE A 17 -1.12 -1.61 1.29
N GLN A 18 -0.79 -0.67 0.42
CA GLN A 18 0.58 -0.35 0.04
C GLN A 18 0.82 1.16 0.15
N ASP A 19 2.07 1.51 0.42
CA ASP A 19 2.58 2.87 0.47
C ASP A 19 3.83 3.00 -0.41
N ALA A 20 4.61 4.08 -0.22
CA ALA A 20 5.86 4.31 -0.95
C ALA A 20 7.00 3.34 -0.56
N GLY A 21 6.85 2.55 0.50
CA GLY A 21 7.86 1.64 1.03
C GLY A 21 8.68 2.20 2.19
N ARG A 22 9.63 1.39 2.67
CA ARG A 22 10.52 1.68 3.80
C ARG A 22 11.94 1.95 3.30
N PHE A 23 12.46 3.13 3.61
CA PHE A 23 13.78 3.58 3.18
C PHE A 23 14.75 3.68 4.37
N GLY A 24 16.05 3.55 4.13
CA GLY A 24 17.11 3.74 5.14
C GLY A 24 17.30 2.60 6.15
N VAL A 25 16.39 1.62 6.19
CA VAL A 25 16.40 0.52 7.18
C VAL A 25 16.92 -0.81 6.64
N GLY A 26 17.50 -0.83 5.43
CA GLY A 26 18.01 -2.07 4.81
C GLY A 26 19.12 -2.76 5.62
N HIS A 27 19.88 -2.00 6.40
CA HIS A 27 20.92 -2.53 7.30
C HIS A 27 20.35 -3.38 8.44
N LEU A 28 19.06 -3.27 8.74
CA LEU A 28 18.34 -4.12 9.70
C LEU A 28 17.77 -5.39 9.03
N GLY A 29 18.06 -5.63 7.75
CA GLY A 29 17.54 -6.76 6.99
C GLY A 29 16.09 -6.61 6.51
N VAL A 30 15.51 -5.42 6.60
CA VAL A 30 14.13 -5.14 6.17
C VAL A 30 14.12 -4.73 4.70
N THR A 31 13.31 -5.41 3.88
CA THR A 31 13.13 -5.05 2.46
C THR A 31 12.28 -3.79 2.30
N GLN A 32 12.52 -3.06 1.19
CA GLN A 32 11.86 -1.79 0.90
C GLN A 32 10.32 -1.94 0.84
N GLY A 33 9.82 -2.98 0.17
CA GLY A 33 8.39 -3.15 -0.13
C GLY A 33 7.80 -1.94 -0.86
N GLY A 34 6.52 -1.65 -0.59
CA GLY A 34 5.77 -0.60 -1.28
C GLY A 34 5.07 -1.12 -2.54
N ALA A 35 4.35 -0.23 -3.22
CA ALA A 35 3.60 -0.57 -4.42
C ALA A 35 4.50 -1.19 -5.52
N ALA A 36 4.08 -2.32 -6.07
CA ALA A 36 4.81 -3.01 -7.15
C ALA A 36 4.93 -2.15 -8.42
N ASP A 37 3.88 -1.39 -8.75
CA ASP A 37 3.91 -0.32 -9.75
C ASP A 37 3.80 1.04 -9.04
N TRP A 38 4.96 1.67 -8.83
CA TRP A 38 5.05 2.95 -8.15
C TRP A 38 4.53 4.12 -9.00
N ILE A 39 4.50 3.99 -10.33
CA ILE A 39 4.00 5.03 -11.23
C ILE A 39 2.49 5.08 -11.09
N ALA A 40 1.80 3.96 -11.27
CA ALA A 40 0.34 3.88 -11.11
C ALA A 40 -0.10 4.30 -9.71
N PHE A 41 0.60 3.86 -8.66
CA PHE A 41 0.33 4.27 -7.28
C PHE A 41 0.40 5.79 -7.08
N ARG A 42 1.43 6.44 -7.64
CA ARG A 42 1.57 7.91 -7.51
C ARG A 42 0.49 8.66 -8.27
N TRP A 43 0.13 8.21 -9.47
CA TRP A 43 -0.97 8.83 -10.23
C TRP A 43 -2.31 8.67 -9.51
N ALA A 44 -2.59 7.51 -8.92
CA ALA A 44 -3.83 7.26 -8.18
C ALA A 44 -3.98 8.14 -6.93
N ASN A 45 -2.88 8.49 -6.26
CA ASN A 45 -2.91 9.42 -5.12
C ASN A 45 -2.94 10.90 -5.51
N TRP A 46 -2.55 11.23 -6.75
CA TRP A 46 -2.51 12.60 -7.24
C TRP A 46 -3.86 13.09 -7.76
N LEU A 47 -4.63 12.19 -8.39
CA LEU A 47 -5.99 12.43 -8.91
C LEU A 47 -7.04 12.48 -7.78
#